data_AF-A0A9E0BSX7-F1
#
_entry.id   AF-A0A9E0BSX7-F1
#
_cell.length_a   1.000
_cell.length_b   1.000
_cell.length_c   1.000
_cell.angle_alpha   90.00
_cell.angle_beta   90.00
_cell.angle_gamma   90.00
#
_symmetry.space_group_name_H-M   'P 1'
#
loop_
_entity.id
_entity.type
_entity.pdbx_description
1 polymer ?
#
loop_
_entity_poly.entity_id
_entity_poly.type
_entity_poly.pdbx_seq_one_letter_code
_entity_poly.pdbx_strand_id
1 'polypeptide(L)'
;MAAAIVYGTPPYNLVDVPIGALQVSPILPGSTALESLAAASLDEAVIAAPPGTAERDYALAQALRVLKPGGRLTAFAPKDKGG
;
A
#
# COMPACT_ATOMS: atom_id res chain seq x y z
N MET A 1 -4.88 -14.36 -8.50
CA MET A 1 -3.86 -13.44 -7.96
C MET A 1 -4.50 -12.06 -7.90
N ALA A 2 -4.42 -11.35 -6.77
CA ALA A 2 -5.06 -10.04 -6.64
C ALA A 2 -4.40 -9.03 -7.58
N ALA A 3 -5.20 -8.16 -8.20
CA ALA A 3 -4.70 -7.08 -9.07
C ALA A 3 -4.32 -5.82 -8.28
N ALA A 4 -4.73 -5.73 -7.00
CA ALA A 4 -4.51 -4.57 -6.15
C ALA A 4 -4.05 -4.97 -4.73
N ILE A 5 -3.42 -4.03 -4.03
CA ILE A 5 -3.08 -4.16 -2.61
C ILE A 5 -3.64 -3.00 -1.78
N VAL A 6 -3.84 -3.27 -0.49
CA VAL A 6 -4.09 -2.26 0.54
C VAL A 6 -3.06 -2.42 1.66
N TYR A 7 -2.33 -1.34 1.95
CA TYR A 7 -1.35 -1.30 3.03
C TYR A 7 -1.95 -0.63 4.27
N GLY A 8 -1.90 -1.34 5.40
CA GLY A 8 -2.44 -0.87 6.67
C GLY A 8 -3.97 -0.83 6.70
N THR A 9 -4.53 0.09 7.50
CA THR A 9 -5.99 0.25 7.67
C THR A 9 -6.44 1.66 7.25
N PRO A 10 -6.69 1.89 5.95
CA PRO A 10 -7.30 3.12 5.47
C PRO A 10 -8.59 3.49 6.21
N PRO A 11 -8.83 4.76 6.56
CA PRO A 11 -10.12 5.21 7.05
C PRO A 11 -11.21 5.02 5.97
N TYR A 12 -12.33 4.41 6.34
CA TYR A 12 -13.40 3.97 5.43
C TYR A 12 -14.05 5.06 4.57
N ASN A 13 -13.85 6.34 4.89
CA ASN A 13 -14.45 7.48 4.20
C ASN A 13 -13.43 8.41 3.51
N LEU A 14 -12.16 8.00 3.43
CA LEU A 14 -11.08 8.83 2.88
C LEU A 14 -10.66 8.38 1.48
N VAL A 15 -10.71 7.08 1.20
CA VAL A 15 -10.27 6.49 -0.07
C VAL A 15 -11.08 5.23 -0.36
N ASP A 16 -11.40 5.01 -1.63
CA ASP A 16 -11.96 3.75 -2.09
C ASP A 16 -10.86 2.69 -2.17
N VAL A 17 -11.04 1.58 -1.44
CA VAL A 17 -10.16 0.41 -1.55
C VAL A 17 -10.76 -0.56 -2.57
N PRO A 18 -10.01 -0.97 -3.61
CA PRO A 18 -10.50 -1.93 -4.60
C PRO A 18 -11.01 -3.23 -3.97
N ILE A 19 -12.15 -3.72 -4.45
CA ILE A 19 -12.70 -4.99 -4.00
C ILE A 19 -11.70 -6.11 -4.29
N GLY A 20 -11.41 -6.94 -3.28
CA GLY A 20 -10.45 -8.03 -3.40
C GLY A 20 -8.98 -7.60 -3.36
N ALA A 21 -8.69 -6.35 -2.98
CA ALA A 21 -7.33 -5.92 -2.70
C ALA A 21 -6.68 -6.81 -1.63
N LEU A 22 -5.46 -7.26 -1.89
CA LEU A 22 -4.70 -8.07 -0.96
C LEU A 22 -4.23 -7.19 0.22
N GLN A 23 -4.55 -7.61 1.43
CA GLN A 23 -4.07 -6.95 2.64
C GLN A 23 -2.57 -7.19 2.82
N VAL A 24 -1.81 -6.10 2.88
CA VAL A 24 -0.39 -6.10 3.24
C VAL A 24 -0.16 -5.23 4.48
N SER A 25 0.73 -5.65 5.36
CA SER A 25 1.10 -4.91 6.57
C SER A 25 2.24 -5.63 7.30
N PRO A 26 3.20 -4.89 7.87
CA PRO A 26 4.21 -5.49 8.76
C PRO A 26 3.67 -5.81 10.16
N ILE A 27 2.52 -5.26 10.55
CA ILE A 27 2.00 -5.34 11.93
C ILE A 27 0.63 -5.99 12.06
N LEU A 28 -0.20 -6.00 11.00
CA LEU A 28 -1.51 -6.63 11.06
C LEU A 28 -1.37 -8.15 10.91
N PRO A 29 -1.84 -8.95 11.89
CA PRO A 29 -1.77 -10.41 11.82
C PRO A 29 -2.42 -10.97 10.56
N GLY A 30 -1.78 -11.98 9.95
CA GLY A 30 -2.27 -12.64 8.74
C GLY A 30 -2.10 -11.85 7.44
N SER A 31 -1.54 -10.63 7.50
CA SER A 31 -1.23 -9.86 6.29
C SER A 31 -0.06 -10.44 5.52
N THR A 32 -0.08 -10.25 4.21
CA THR A 32 1.06 -10.64 3.36
C THR A 32 2.18 -9.61 3.48
N ALA A 33 3.43 -10.07 3.48
CA ALA A 33 4.62 -9.21 3.42
C ALA A 33 4.71 -8.56 2.03
N LEU A 34 4.75 -7.22 1.97
CA LEU A 34 4.74 -6.48 0.71
C LEU A 34 5.99 -6.80 -0.14
N GLU A 35 7.13 -7.00 0.50
CA GLU A 35 8.40 -7.36 -0.10
C GLU A 35 8.40 -8.76 -0.74
N SER A 36 7.47 -9.65 -0.33
CA SER A 36 7.33 -10.98 -0.92
C SER A 36 6.60 -10.99 -2.26
N LEU A 37 5.94 -9.88 -2.63
CA LEU A 37 5.20 -9.78 -3.88
C LEU A 37 6.15 -9.57 -5.07
N ALA A 38 5.79 -10.13 -6.22
CA ALA A 38 6.55 -9.99 -7.45
C ALA A 38 6.56 -8.53 -7.95
N ALA A 39 7.70 -8.10 -8.51
CA ALA A 39 7.80 -6.78 -9.14
C ALA A 39 6.89 -6.68 -10.36
N ALA A 40 6.37 -5.47 -10.65
CA ALA A 40 5.52 -5.19 -11.80
C ALA A 40 4.36 -6.19 -12.01
N SER A 41 3.71 -6.60 -10.92
CA SER A 41 2.64 -7.61 -10.95
C SER A 41 1.24 -7.04 -10.66
N LEU A 42 1.16 -5.88 -10.01
CA LEU A 42 -0.09 -5.25 -9.58
C LEU A 42 -0.46 -4.05 -10.46
N ASP A 43 -1.75 -3.81 -10.57
CA ASP A 43 -2.33 -2.68 -11.31
C ASP A 43 -2.60 -1.48 -10.39
N GLU A 44 -2.85 -1.72 -9.09
CA GLU A 44 -3.20 -0.67 -8.14
C GLU A 44 -2.69 -0.92 -6.71
N ALA A 45 -2.32 0.15 -6.01
CA ALA A 45 -1.89 0.12 -4.61
C ALA A 45 -2.50 1.28 -3.82
N VAL A 46 -3.16 0.96 -2.71
CA VAL A 46 -3.68 1.94 -1.73
C VAL A 46 -2.85 1.87 -0.46
N ILE A 47 -2.18 2.97 -0.11
CA ILE A 47 -1.19 3.03 0.97
C ILE A 47 -1.65 4.04 2.03
N ALA A 48 -2.12 3.53 3.19
CA ALA A 48 -2.17 4.32 4.40
C ALA A 48 -0.73 4.42 4.94
N ALA A 49 -0.03 5.49 4.54
CA ALA A 49 1.41 5.60 4.74
C ALA A 49 1.75 5.66 6.25
N PRO A 50 2.77 4.90 6.70
CA PRO A 50 3.19 4.94 8.10
C PRO A 50 3.76 6.32 8.46
N PRO A 51 3.66 6.72 9.74
CA PRO A 51 4.06 8.06 10.17
C PRO A 51 5.57 8.28 10.18
N GLY A 52 6.36 7.22 10.38
CA GLY A 52 7.82 7.27 10.37
C GLY A 52 8.38 7.44 8.96
N THR A 53 9.38 8.32 8.80
CA THR A 53 9.95 8.65 7.48
C THR A 53 10.60 7.45 6.81
N ALA A 54 11.43 6.69 7.54
CA ALA A 54 12.13 5.53 6.97
C ALA A 54 11.14 4.42 6.57
N GLU A 55 10.15 4.17 7.43
CA GLU A 55 9.10 3.19 7.19
C GLU A 55 8.22 3.59 6.00
N ARG A 56 7.94 4.89 5.84
CA ARG A 56 7.14 5.41 4.73
C ARG A 56 7.90 5.30 3.41
N ASP A 57 9.16 5.72 3.38
CA ASP A 57 9.98 5.64 2.18
C ASP A 57 10.13 4.18 1.74
N TYR A 58 10.34 3.27 2.70
CA TYR A 58 10.35 1.83 2.43
C TYR A 58 9.01 1.33 1.85
N ALA A 59 7.88 1.66 2.49
CA ALA A 59 6.56 1.21 2.04
C ALA A 59 6.21 1.73 0.64
N LEU A 60 6.49 3.01 0.36
CA LEU A 60 6.25 3.62 -0.95
C LEU A 60 7.17 3.04 -2.02
N ALA A 61 8.46 2.85 -1.72
CA ALA A 61 9.39 2.22 -2.66
C ALA A 61 8.97 0.78 -3.00
N GLN A 62 8.52 0.00 -2.01
CA GLN A 62 8.02 -1.35 -2.24
C GLN A 62 6.71 -1.34 -3.04
N ALA A 63 5.78 -0.42 -2.76
CA ALA A 63 4.55 -0.26 -3.53
C ALA A 63 4.85 0.04 -5.02
N LEU A 64 5.78 0.96 -5.28
CA LEU A 64 6.21 1.28 -6.64
C LEU A 64 6.88 0.08 -7.34
N ARG A 65 7.67 -0.73 -6.62
CA ARG A 65 8.31 -1.94 -7.18
C ARG A 65 7.28 -2.96 -7.66
N VAL A 66 6.21 -3.18 -6.90
CA VAL A 66 5.21 -4.22 -7.21
C VAL A 66 4.18 -3.76 -8.25
N LEU A 67 4.01 -2.44 -8.43
CA LEU A 67 3.16 -1.87 -9.47
C LEU A 67 3.78 -2.05 -10.86
N LYS A 68 2.94 -2.38 -11.84
CA LYS A 68 3.28 -2.30 -13.25
C LYS A 68 3.57 -0.84 -13.64
N PRO A 69 4.42 -0.58 -14.65
CA PRO A 69 4.50 0.74 -15.26
C PRO A 69 3.11 1.24 -15.67
N GLY A 70 2.74 2.46 -15.23
CA GLY A 70 1.40 3.02 -15.44
C GLY A 70 0.33 2.57 -14.43
N GLY A 71 0.67 1.70 -13.48
CA GLY A 71 -0.22 1.32 -12.37
C GLY A 71 -0.54 2.50 -11.45
N ARG A 72 -1.66 2.39 -10.73
CA ARG A 72 -2.17 3.46 -9.86
C ARG A 72 -1.61 3.33 -8.44
N LEU A 73 -1.07 4.43 -7.92
CA LEU A 73 -0.70 4.57 -6.51
C LEU A 73 -1.57 5.64 -5.86
N THR A 74 -2.31 5.26 -4.82
CA THR A 74 -2.98 6.20 -3.91
C THR A 74 -2.30 6.12 -2.56
N ALA A 75 -1.57 7.16 -2.16
CA ALA A 75 -0.90 7.24 -0.87
C ALA A 75 -1.40 8.45 -0.10
N PHE A 76 -1.66 8.27 1.19
CA PHE A 76 -2.16 9.33 2.07
C PHE A 76 -1.68 9.10 3.50
N ALA A 77 -1.62 10.17 4.27
CA ALA A 77 -1.29 10.17 5.69
C ALA A 77 -2.05 11.33 6.38
N PRO A 78 -2.15 11.32 7.72
CA PRO A 78 -2.57 12.50 8.46
C PRO A 78 -1.67 13.70 8.16
N LYS A 79 -2.25 14.90 8.12
CA LYS A 79 -1.54 16.17 7.83
C LYS A 79 -0.36 16.41 8.76
N ASP A 80 -0.49 16.05 10.04
CA ASP A 80 0.55 16.18 11.05
C ASP A 80 1.62 15.08 10.98
N LYS A 81 1.50 14.14 10.03
CA LYS A 81 2.40 13.00 9.81
C LYS A 81 2.98 12.95 8.39
N GLY A 82 2.90 14.06 7.65
CA GLY A 82 3.51 14.20 6.32
C GLY A 82 2.58 13.94 5.13
N GLY A 83 1.26 14.00 5.35
CA GLY A 83 0.24 14.08 4.28
C GLY A 83 -0.16 15.49 3.92
#